data_AF-A0A671UDG8-F1
#
_entry.id   AF-A0A671UDG8-F1
#
_cell.length_a   1.000
_cell.length_b   1.000
_cell.length_c   1.000
_cell.angle_alpha   90.00
_cell.angle_beta   90.00
_cell.angle_gamma   90.00
#
_symmetry.space_group_name_H-M   'P 1'
#
loop_
_entity.id
_entity.type
_entity.pdbx_description
1 polymer ?
#
loop_
_entity_poly.entity_id
_entity_poly.type
_entity_poly.pdbx_seq_one_letter_code
_entity_poly.pdbx_strand_id
1 'polypeptide(L)'
;MATEAILQRLITNPERLKDLVDKAKDVALQSGMVIRTKEKPNSSEVVTYYPFSLFPTPVPKAAFLQALAVQTHFNTLVDKISQDPDFLEEALAGVCDYA
;
A
#
# COMPACT_ATOMS: atom_id res chain seq x y z
N MET A 1 -12.80 -0.88 -21.09
CA MET A 1 -11.32 -0.90 -21.21
C MET A 1 -10.82 -2.35 -21.21
N ALA A 2 -9.68 -2.67 -21.81
CA ALA A 2 -9.19 -4.07 -21.93
C ALA A 2 -9.14 -4.83 -20.58
N THR A 3 -8.83 -4.11 -19.50
CA THR A 3 -8.77 -4.65 -18.13
C THR A 3 -10.15 -5.13 -17.62
N GLU A 4 -11.23 -4.41 -17.90
CA GLU A 4 -12.58 -4.81 -17.48
C GLU A 4 -13.05 -6.07 -18.20
N ALA A 5 -12.74 -6.18 -19.50
CA ALA A 5 -13.05 -7.37 -20.27
C ALA A 5 -12.27 -8.61 -19.79
N ILE A 6 -11.02 -8.43 -19.36
CA ILE A 6 -10.19 -9.50 -18.77
C ILE A 6 -10.75 -9.90 -17.41
N LEU A 7 -11.07 -8.93 -16.54
CA LEU A 7 -11.68 -9.17 -15.24
C LEU A 7 -13.00 -9.93 -15.37
N GLN A 8 -13.86 -9.52 -16.30
CA GLN A 8 -15.15 -10.17 -16.53
C GLN A 8 -14.97 -11.64 -16.93
N ARG A 9 -14.03 -11.93 -17.85
CA ARG A 9 -13.74 -13.30 -18.29
C ARG A 9 -13.20 -14.19 -17.17
N LEU A 10 -12.39 -13.62 -16.27
CA LEU A 10 -11.84 -14.34 -15.13
C LEU A 10 -12.89 -14.60 -14.04
N ILE A 11 -13.74 -13.61 -13.75
CA ILE A 11 -14.82 -13.74 -12.76
C ILE A 11 -15.83 -14.81 -13.21
N THR A 12 -16.07 -14.95 -14.51
CA THR A 12 -16.98 -15.98 -15.05
C THR A 12 -16.40 -17.40 -15.05
N ASN A 13 -15.11 -17.60 -14.71
CA ASN A 13 -14.47 -18.91 -14.68
C ASN A 13 -13.71 -19.13 -13.35
N PRO A 14 -14.36 -19.75 -12.34
CA PRO A 14 -13.78 -19.87 -11.00
C PRO A 14 -12.49 -20.69 -10.96
N GLU A 15 -12.36 -21.72 -11.79
CA GLU A 15 -11.14 -22.54 -11.86
C GLU A 15 -9.95 -21.75 -12.38
N ARG A 16 -10.15 -20.93 -13.42
CA ARG A 16 -9.10 -20.03 -13.93
C ARG A 16 -8.72 -18.96 -12.92
N LEU A 17 -9.69 -18.43 -12.17
CA LEU A 17 -9.41 -17.47 -11.12
C LEU A 17 -8.56 -18.11 -10.01
N LYS A 18 -8.89 -19.33 -9.59
CA LYS A 18 -8.14 -20.07 -8.58
C LYS A 18 -6.70 -20.36 -9.03
N ASP A 19 -6.51 -20.87 -10.25
CA ASP A 19 -5.18 -21.13 -10.83
C ASP A 19 -4.31 -19.85 -10.86
N LEU A 20 -4.91 -18.71 -11.22
CA LEU A 20 -4.20 -17.43 -11.23
C LEU A 20 -3.83 -16.97 -9.81
N VAL A 21 -4.74 -17.14 -8.84
CA VAL A 21 -4.49 -16.81 -7.43
C VAL A 21 -3.32 -17.64 -6.88
N ASP A 22 -3.30 -18.94 -7.16
CA ASP A 22 -2.25 -19.82 -6.66
C ASP A 22 -0.89 -19.48 -7.29
N LYS A 23 -0.85 -19.23 -8.61
CA LYS A 23 0.35 -18.73 -9.28
C LYS A 23 0.84 -17.39 -8.72
N ALA A 24 -0.08 -16.47 -8.43
CA ALA A 24 0.27 -15.17 -7.89
C ALA A 24 0.90 -15.29 -6.48
N LYS A 25 0.37 -16.18 -5.63
CA LYS A 25 0.96 -16.49 -4.32
C LYS A 25 2.36 -17.08 -4.48
N ASP A 26 2.55 -18.03 -5.38
CA ASP A 26 3.85 -18.66 -5.62
C ASP A 26 4.90 -17.63 -6.06
N VAL A 27 4.54 -16.73 -6.98
CA VAL A 27 5.41 -15.64 -7.42
C VAL A 27 5.73 -14.68 -6.27
N ALA A 28 4.75 -14.34 -5.42
CA ALA A 28 4.98 -13.49 -4.26
C ALA A 28 5.98 -14.12 -3.27
N LEU A 29 5.83 -15.41 -2.98
CA LEU A 29 6.74 -16.14 -2.10
C LEU A 29 8.15 -16.22 -2.70
N GLN A 30 8.27 -16.58 -3.99
CA GLN A 30 9.56 -16.69 -4.69
C GLN A 30 10.28 -15.34 -4.82
N SER A 31 9.53 -14.24 -4.91
CA SER A 31 10.08 -12.88 -5.01
C SER A 31 10.39 -12.25 -3.65
N GLY A 32 10.14 -12.96 -2.54
CA GLY A 32 10.38 -12.45 -1.19
C GLY A 32 9.32 -11.46 -0.69
N MET A 33 8.16 -11.36 -1.34
CA MET A 33 7.00 -10.61 -0.83
C MET A 33 6.34 -11.39 0.30
N VAL A 34 7.01 -11.48 1.44
CA VAL A 34 6.64 -12.32 2.57
C VAL A 34 6.49 -11.53 3.87
N ILE A 35 5.64 -12.05 4.76
CA ILE A 35 5.45 -11.57 6.13
C ILE A 35 5.46 -12.74 7.11
N ARG A 36 5.84 -12.46 8.36
CA ARG A 36 5.67 -13.42 9.45
C ARG A 36 4.19 -13.69 9.69
N THR A 37 3.86 -14.89 10.13
CA THR A 37 2.46 -15.27 10.36
C THR A 37 1.92 -14.62 11.64
N LYS A 38 0.60 -14.52 11.74
CA LYS A 38 -0.07 -13.94 12.93
C LYS A 38 0.13 -14.81 14.17
N GLU A 39 0.27 -16.12 13.99
CA GLU A 39 0.47 -17.09 15.06
C GLU A 39 1.90 -17.01 15.63
N LYS A 40 2.88 -16.62 14.80
CA LYS A 40 4.29 -16.50 15.19
C LYS A 40 4.91 -15.17 14.72
N PRO A 41 4.43 -14.01 15.20
CA PRO A 41 4.83 -12.70 14.70
C PRO A 41 6.31 -12.35 14.96
N ASN A 42 6.96 -13.07 15.89
CA ASN A 42 8.36 -12.87 16.27
C ASN A 42 9.30 -13.95 15.69
N SER A 43 8.81 -14.88 14.86
CA SER A 43 9.63 -15.94 14.26
C SER A 43 9.70 -15.77 12.75
N SER A 44 10.87 -15.99 12.16
CA SER A 44 11.08 -15.99 10.71
C SER A 44 11.10 -17.40 10.10
N GLU A 45 10.92 -18.46 10.89
CA GLU A 45 10.98 -19.85 10.43
C GLU A 45 9.80 -20.22 9.51
N VAL A 46 8.66 -19.55 9.70
CA VAL A 46 7.44 -19.75 8.91
C VAL A 46 6.94 -18.39 8.47
N VAL A 47 6.75 -18.22 7.17
CA VAL A 47 6.26 -16.98 6.55
C VAL A 47 5.06 -17.28 5.65
N THR A 48 4.30 -16.23 5.33
CA THR A 48 3.25 -16.24 4.32
C THR A 48 3.45 -15.08 3.35
N TYR A 49 2.72 -15.05 2.24
CA TYR A 49 2.80 -13.95 1.29
C TYR A 49 2.23 -12.65 1.90
N TYR A 50 2.85 -11.50 1.56
CA TYR A 50 2.31 -10.18 1.91
C TYR A 50 0.95 -10.00 1.23
N PRO A 51 -0.10 -9.47 1.88
CA PRO A 51 -1.41 -9.27 1.22
C PRO A 51 -1.34 -8.30 0.03
N PHE A 52 -1.84 -8.71 -1.14
CA PHE A 52 -1.82 -7.89 -2.36
C PHE A 52 -3.10 -8.06 -3.19
N SER A 53 -3.39 -7.09 -4.06
CA SER A 53 -4.50 -7.21 -5.02
C SER A 53 -4.08 -8.04 -6.22
N LEU A 54 -4.95 -8.94 -6.69
CA LEU A 54 -4.65 -9.83 -7.82
C LEU A 54 -4.34 -9.07 -9.11
N PHE A 55 -4.95 -7.89 -9.27
CA PHE A 55 -4.72 -6.97 -10.38
C PHE A 55 -4.39 -5.58 -9.86
N PRO A 56 -3.64 -4.77 -10.63
CA PRO A 56 -3.42 -3.38 -10.30
C PRO A 56 -4.73 -2.60 -10.40
N THR A 57 -5.01 -1.76 -9.40
CA THR A 57 -6.14 -0.84 -9.44
C THR A 57 -5.88 0.26 -10.47
N PRO A 58 -6.83 0.57 -11.37
CA PRO A 58 -6.68 1.69 -12.31
C PRO A 58 -6.62 3.02 -11.56
N VAL A 59 -5.64 3.87 -11.92
CA VAL A 59 -5.46 5.21 -11.35
C VAL A 59 -5.38 6.25 -12.47
N PRO A 60 -6.08 7.40 -12.36
CA PRO A 60 -5.97 8.47 -13.35
C PRO A 60 -4.53 8.99 -13.46
N LYS A 61 -3.95 8.92 -14.67
CA LYS A 61 -2.55 9.29 -14.93
C LYS A 61 -2.23 10.72 -14.49
N ALA A 62 -3.13 11.67 -14.76
CA ALA A 62 -2.92 13.07 -14.40
C ALA A 62 -2.80 13.25 -12.87
N ALA A 63 -3.68 12.62 -12.09
CA ALA A 63 -3.64 12.68 -10.63
C ALA A 63 -2.37 12.01 -10.06
N PHE A 64 -1.97 10.86 -10.62
CA PHE A 64 -0.72 10.18 -10.23
C PHE A 64 0.51 11.07 -10.46
N LEU A 65 0.62 11.71 -11.63
CA LEU A 65 1.75 12.58 -11.95
C LEU A 65 1.75 13.86 -11.10
N GLN A 66 0.58 14.42 -10.79
CA GLN A 66 0.47 15.56 -9.89
C GLN A 66 0.96 15.21 -8.48
N ALA A 67 0.53 14.06 -7.94
CA ALA A 67 0.99 13.58 -6.63
C ALA A 67 2.52 13.37 -6.61
N LEU A 68 3.06 12.79 -7.69
CA LEU A 68 4.50 12.60 -7.83
C LEU A 68 5.26 13.93 -7.83
N ALA A 69 4.76 14.93 -8.55
CA ALA A 69 5.40 16.24 -8.67
C ALA A 69 5.40 17.03 -7.35
N VAL A 70 4.38 16.88 -6.51
CA VAL A 70 4.28 17.64 -5.25
C VAL A 70 5.02 17.00 -4.07
N GLN A 71 5.42 15.72 -4.18
CA GLN A 71 5.99 14.96 -3.06
C GLN A 71 7.21 15.64 -2.41
N THR A 72 8.14 16.20 -3.19
CA THR A 72 9.32 16.87 -2.64
C THR A 72 8.97 18.15 -1.89
N HIS A 73 7.94 18.87 -2.34
CA HIS A 73 7.44 20.05 -1.64
C HIS A 73 6.82 19.68 -0.29
N PHE A 74 6.07 18.59 -0.21
CA PHE A 74 5.57 18.06 1.06
C PHE A 74 6.69 17.64 2.00
N ASN A 75 7.71 16.94 1.49
CA ASN A 75 8.86 16.54 2.31
C ASN A 75 9.56 17.77 2.91
N THR A 76 9.81 18.81 2.12
CA THR A 76 10.39 20.08 2.62
C THR A 76 9.47 20.81 3.59
N LEU A 77 8.17 20.78 3.36
CA LEU A 77 7.19 21.39 4.27
C LEU A 77 7.24 20.71 5.65
N VAL A 78 7.21 19.37 5.68
CA VAL A 78 7.30 18.57 6.92
C VAL A 78 8.63 18.82 7.63
N ASP A 79 9.75 18.84 6.89
CA ASP A 79 11.08 19.12 7.44
C ASP A 79 11.12 20.48 8.16
N LYS A 80 10.65 21.55 7.49
CA LYS A 80 10.64 22.90 8.06
C LYS A 80 9.70 23.04 9.25
N ILE A 81 8.48 22.52 9.14
CA ILE A 81 7.51 22.54 10.25
C ILE A 81 8.05 21.78 11.47
N SER A 82 8.72 20.64 11.26
CA SER A 82 9.28 19.85 12.36
C SER A 82 10.38 20.56 13.16
N GLN A 83 10.98 21.61 12.58
CA GLN A 83 12.04 22.42 13.17
C GLN A 83 11.52 23.76 13.72
N ASP A 84 10.21 24.02 13.64
CA ASP A 84 9.57 25.24 14.11
C ASP A 84 8.75 24.95 15.39
N PRO A 85 9.36 25.08 16.58
CA PRO A 85 8.70 24.75 17.84
C PRO A 85 7.52 25.69 18.14
N ASP A 86 7.63 26.97 17.78
CA ASP A 86 6.59 27.96 18.02
C ASP A 86 5.32 27.61 17.21
N PHE A 87 5.50 27.26 15.92
CA PHE A 87 4.41 26.80 15.08
C PHE A 87 3.77 25.51 15.62
N LEU A 88 4.59 24.55 16.07
CA LEU A 88 4.10 23.27 16.60
C LEU A 88 3.31 23.46 17.90
N GLU A 89 3.79 24.30 18.81
CA GLU A 89 3.12 24.61 20.08
C GLU A 89 1.78 25.30 19.82
N GLU A 90 1.76 26.34 18.98
CA GLU A 90 0.54 27.04 18.62
C GLU A 90 -0.49 26.13 17.93
N ALA A 91 -0.04 25.33 16.95
CA ALA A 91 -0.93 24.46 16.18
C ALA A 91 -1.51 23.29 17.02
N LEU A 92 -0.82 22.86 18.08
CA LEU A 92 -1.21 21.72 18.91
C LEU A 92 -1.74 22.10 20.30
N ALA A 93 -1.74 23.37 20.69
CA ALA A 93 -2.15 23.84 22.02
C ALA A 93 -3.49 23.23 22.47
N GLY A 94 -4.52 23.27 21.60
CA GLY A 94 -5.84 22.73 21.90
C GLY A 94 -5.93 21.20 22.07
N VAL A 95 -4.87 20.44 21.74
CA VAL A 95 -4.77 18.99 22.01
C VAL A 95 -4.04 18.73 23.34
N CYS A 96 -3.04 19.56 23.66
CA CYS A 96 -2.24 19.43 24.87
C CYS A 96 -2.96 19.95 26.13
N ASP A 97 -3.85 20.93 25.99
CA ASP A 97 -4.58 21.53 27.13
C ASP A 97 -5.62 20.59 27.79
N TYR A 98 -5.88 19.42 27.20
CA TYR A 98 -6.77 18.39 27.74
C TYR A 98 -6.03 17.16 28.32
N ALA A 99 -4.70 17.20 28.44
CA ALA A 99 -3.86 16.11 28.95
C ALA A 99 -3.46 16.30 30.43
#